data_AF-A0A329SM49-F1
#
_entry.id   AF-A0A329SM49-F1
#
_cell.length_a   1.000
_cell.length_b   1.000
_cell.length_c   1.000
_cell.angle_alpha   90.00
_cell.angle_beta   90.00
_cell.angle_gamma   90.00
#
_symmetry.space_group_name_H-M   'P 1'
#
loop_
_entity.id
_entity.type
_entity.pdbx_description
1 polymer ?
#
loop_
_entity_poly.entity_id
_entity_poly.type
_entity_poly.pdbx_seq_one_letter_code
_entity_poly.pdbx_strand_id
1 'polypeptide(L)'
;MEILGEIAERKANKQELDEDQVTFMNSVMERTPGSGLTKYGGWYPKLFYDCRMDSCKRDVLVVDVHTKYPSREHGDAGGVLHLGVGDPVVGFIIVDEVMYAGPLFSSYEFMTPIDQRLTDKEFKAKLPSMRVPGWTEQSYLCCIDVSSDENEKNSSTDEDSEEEASA
;
A
#
# COMPACT_ATOMS: atom_id res chain seq x y z
N MET A 1 0.85 -21.71 -16.02
CA MET A 1 0.52 -21.95 -14.59
C MET A 1 1.46 -22.97 -13.98
N GLU A 2 1.89 -23.99 -14.73
CA GLU A 2 2.82 -25.04 -14.28
C GLU A 2 4.16 -24.51 -13.72
N ILE A 3 4.84 -23.61 -14.42
CA ILE A 3 6.16 -23.08 -14.02
C ILE A 3 6.18 -22.39 -12.65
N LEU A 4 5.13 -21.65 -12.28
CA LEU A 4 5.04 -20.99 -10.97
C LEU A 4 4.89 -22.01 -9.83
N GLY A 5 4.16 -23.10 -10.08
CA GLY A 5 4.01 -24.21 -9.14
C GLY A 5 5.34 -24.92 -8.92
N GLU A 6 6.05 -25.25 -10.00
CA GLU A 6 7.37 -25.88 -9.92
C GLU A 6 8.40 -25.02 -9.18
N ILE A 7 8.40 -23.70 -9.44
CA ILE A 7 9.25 -22.74 -8.70
C ILE A 7 8.93 -22.79 -7.21
N ALA A 8 7.65 -22.77 -6.84
CA ALA A 8 7.22 -22.80 -5.45
C ALA A 8 7.65 -24.10 -4.75
N GLU A 9 7.47 -25.25 -5.39
CA GLU A 9 7.90 -26.55 -4.86
C GLU A 9 9.41 -26.64 -4.67
N ARG A 10 10.20 -26.17 -5.64
CA ARG A 10 11.67 -26.15 -5.50
C ARG A 10 12.10 -25.26 -4.36
N LYS A 11 11.52 -24.07 -4.22
CA LYS A 11 11.83 -23.16 -3.11
C LYS A 11 11.44 -23.76 -1.76
N ALA A 12 10.29 -24.41 -1.66
CA ALA A 12 9.87 -25.11 -0.44
C ALA A 12 10.86 -26.25 -0.05
N ASN A 13 11.45 -26.91 -1.04
CA ASN A 13 12.45 -27.96 -0.84
C ASN A 13 13.90 -27.46 -0.80
N LYS A 14 14.13 -26.14 -0.72
CA LYS A 14 15.46 -25.50 -0.72
C LYS A 14 16.33 -25.88 -1.94
N GLN A 15 15.69 -26.14 -3.07
CA GLN A 15 16.36 -26.45 -4.33
C GLN A 15 16.59 -25.17 -5.15
N GLU A 16 17.67 -25.18 -5.94
CA GLU A 16 17.96 -24.11 -6.88
C GLU A 16 16.97 -24.12 -8.07
N LEU A 17 16.71 -22.94 -8.60
CA LEU A 17 15.92 -22.78 -9.81
C LEU A 17 16.78 -23.10 -11.02
N ASP A 18 16.19 -23.75 -12.02
CA ASP A 18 16.86 -23.92 -13.30
C ASP A 18 16.84 -22.63 -14.15
N GLU A 19 17.55 -22.65 -15.27
CA GLU A 19 17.74 -21.49 -16.13
C GLU A 19 16.42 -20.97 -16.72
N ASP A 20 15.49 -21.86 -17.06
CA ASP A 20 14.17 -21.51 -17.60
C ASP A 20 13.32 -20.82 -16.54
N GLN A 21 13.34 -21.33 -15.30
CA GLN A 21 12.65 -20.75 -14.15
C GLN A 21 13.21 -19.38 -13.76
N VAL A 22 14.54 -19.21 -13.79
CA VAL A 22 15.19 -17.91 -13.55
C VAL A 22 14.81 -16.91 -14.65
N THR A 23 14.84 -17.34 -15.91
CA THR A 23 14.44 -16.53 -17.06
C THR A 23 12.98 -16.09 -16.94
N PHE A 24 12.10 -17.01 -16.55
CA PHE A 24 10.70 -16.69 -16.29
C PHE A 24 10.58 -15.63 -15.19
N MET A 25 11.24 -15.81 -14.04
CA MET A 25 11.17 -14.86 -12.91
C MET A 25 11.61 -13.44 -13.33
N ASN A 26 12.68 -13.33 -14.12
CA ASN A 26 13.16 -12.05 -14.63
C ASN A 26 12.21 -11.40 -15.64
N SER A 27 11.36 -12.19 -16.31
CA SER A 27 10.39 -11.71 -17.30
C SER A 27 8.98 -11.45 -16.74
N VAL A 28 8.76 -11.58 -15.42
CA VAL A 28 7.41 -11.41 -14.82
C VAL A 28 6.85 -10.02 -15.11
N MET A 29 7.63 -8.96 -14.87
CA MET A 29 7.22 -7.58 -15.19
C MET A 29 7.71 -7.11 -16.55
N GLU A 30 8.94 -7.53 -16.92
CA GLU A 30 9.77 -7.12 -18.07
C GLU A 30 9.53 -5.69 -18.59
N ARG A 31 10.52 -4.83 -18.33
CA ARG A 31 10.59 -3.47 -18.88
C ARG A 31 11.39 -3.47 -20.16
N THR A 32 10.82 -3.00 -21.27
CA THR A 32 11.59 -2.77 -22.50
C THR A 32 12.32 -1.42 -22.40
N PRO A 33 13.66 -1.37 -22.45
CA PRO A 33 14.40 -0.11 -22.45
C PRO A 33 14.25 0.63 -23.78
N GLY A 34 14.15 1.97 -23.74
CA GLY A 34 14.02 2.84 -24.91
C GLY A 34 13.69 4.28 -24.50
N SER A 35 13.69 5.21 -25.47
CA SER A 35 13.16 6.57 -25.27
C SER A 35 11.64 6.56 -25.43
N GLY A 36 10.90 6.95 -24.38
CA GLY A 36 9.44 6.98 -24.37
C GLY A 36 8.82 6.47 -23.06
N LEU A 37 7.50 6.29 -23.06
CA LEU A 37 6.77 5.74 -21.91
C LEU A 37 7.29 4.33 -21.57
N THR A 38 7.56 4.09 -20.29
CA THR A 38 7.90 2.75 -19.77
C THR A 38 6.79 1.76 -20.14
N LYS A 39 7.14 0.73 -20.91
CA LYS A 39 6.23 -0.36 -21.27
C LYS A 39 6.60 -1.61 -20.47
N TYR A 40 5.59 -2.24 -19.88
CA TYR A 40 5.71 -3.52 -19.22
C TYR A 40 5.16 -4.62 -20.14
N GLY A 41 6.05 -5.51 -20.59
CA GLY A 41 5.78 -6.55 -21.58
C GLY A 41 5.74 -7.96 -20.99
N GLY A 42 6.03 -8.10 -19.70
CA GLY A 42 6.19 -9.37 -19.02
C GLY A 42 4.94 -10.21 -18.89
N TRP A 43 5.06 -11.32 -18.16
CA TRP A 43 3.95 -12.23 -17.87
C TRP A 43 2.79 -11.56 -17.11
N TYR A 44 3.07 -10.74 -16.08
CA TYR A 44 2.03 -10.13 -15.25
C TYR A 44 1.17 -9.11 -16.01
N PRO A 45 1.72 -8.14 -16.77
CA PRO A 45 0.91 -7.23 -17.60
C PRO A 45 0.04 -7.95 -18.64
N LYS A 46 0.39 -9.17 -19.07
CA LYS A 46 -0.41 -9.99 -20.00
C LYS A 46 -1.70 -10.51 -19.37
N LEU A 47 -1.84 -10.49 -18.04
CA LEU A 47 -3.05 -10.92 -17.35
C LEU A 47 -4.20 -9.92 -17.48
N PHE A 48 -3.90 -8.67 -17.84
CA PHE A 48 -4.89 -7.61 -18.00
C PHE A 48 -5.47 -7.66 -19.41
N TYR A 49 -6.75 -8.03 -19.51
CA TYR A 49 -7.45 -8.30 -20.77
C TYR A 49 -7.61 -7.06 -21.65
N ASP A 50 -8.09 -5.96 -21.07
CA ASP A 50 -8.43 -4.75 -21.84
C ASP A 50 -7.19 -3.94 -22.22
N CYS A 51 -6.31 -3.70 -21.24
CA CYS A 51 -5.11 -2.91 -21.45
C CYS A 51 -3.99 -3.37 -20.52
N ARG A 52 -2.82 -3.69 -21.07
CA ARG A 52 -1.63 -4.09 -20.29
C ARG A 52 -1.18 -3.02 -19.29
N MET A 53 -1.42 -1.75 -19.60
CA MET A 53 -1.09 -0.63 -18.71
C MET A 53 -1.97 -0.59 -17.46
N ASP A 54 -3.04 -1.39 -17.42
CA ASP A 54 -3.87 -1.54 -16.22
C ASP A 54 -3.11 -2.23 -15.09
N SER A 55 -2.06 -2.97 -15.42
CA SER A 55 -1.09 -3.49 -14.43
C SER A 55 -0.38 -2.39 -13.61
N CYS A 56 -0.39 -1.15 -14.10
CA CYS A 56 0.19 0.00 -13.42
C CYS A 56 -0.86 0.86 -12.70
N LYS A 57 -2.16 0.54 -12.81
CA LYS A 57 -3.20 1.34 -12.18
C LYS A 57 -3.15 1.10 -10.67
N ARG A 58 -3.21 2.21 -9.92
CA ARG A 58 -3.44 2.19 -8.48
C ARG A 58 -4.89 1.79 -8.21
N ASP A 59 -5.08 0.53 -7.83
CA ASP A 59 -6.36 -0.04 -7.47
C ASP A 59 -6.44 -0.24 -5.95
N VAL A 60 -7.44 0.39 -5.33
CA VAL A 60 -7.70 0.29 -3.89
C VAL A 60 -9.13 -0.15 -3.73
N LEU A 61 -9.36 -1.10 -2.84
CA LEU A 61 -10.62 -1.83 -2.75
C LEU A 61 -11.16 -1.73 -1.34
N VAL A 62 -12.48 -1.61 -1.21
CA VAL A 62 -13.19 -1.69 0.07
C VAL A 62 -14.36 -2.65 -0.04
N VAL A 63 -14.57 -3.43 1.01
CA VAL A 63 -15.69 -4.37 1.09
C VAL A 63 -16.37 -4.34 2.44
N ASP A 64 -17.68 -4.51 2.42
CA ASP A 64 -18.51 -4.67 3.61
C ASP A 64 -18.40 -6.12 4.10
N VAL A 65 -17.83 -6.35 5.29
CA VAL A 65 -17.65 -7.70 5.85
C VAL A 65 -18.77 -8.06 6.82
N HIS A 66 -19.26 -7.08 7.58
CA HIS A 66 -20.34 -7.30 8.52
C HIS A 66 -21.25 -6.09 8.64
N THR A 67 -22.54 -6.33 8.82
CA THR A 67 -23.53 -5.28 9.08
C THR A 67 -24.20 -5.56 10.42
N LYS A 68 -24.02 -4.63 11.36
CA LYS A 68 -24.65 -4.65 12.68
C LYS A 68 -25.89 -3.76 12.65
N TYR A 69 -27.06 -4.36 12.81
CA TYR A 69 -28.31 -3.61 12.84
C TYR A 69 -28.43 -2.75 14.12
N PRO A 70 -29.03 -1.54 14.02
CA PRO A 70 -29.31 -0.72 15.19
C PRO A 70 -30.25 -1.44 16.15
N SER A 71 -29.99 -1.32 17.45
CA SER A 71 -30.84 -1.85 18.51
C SER A 71 -31.30 -0.70 19.42
N ARG A 72 -32.59 -0.33 19.30
CA ARG A 72 -33.19 0.72 20.13
C ARG A 72 -33.17 0.38 21.61
N GLU A 73 -33.37 -0.89 21.95
CA GLU A 73 -33.43 -1.38 23.33
C GLU A 73 -32.08 -1.25 24.06
N HIS A 74 -30.97 -1.36 23.32
CA HIS A 74 -29.61 -1.29 23.87
C HIS A 74 -28.91 0.04 23.60
N GLY A 75 -29.60 1.03 23.02
CA GLY A 75 -29.00 2.32 22.66
C GLY A 75 -27.91 2.22 21.59
N ASP A 76 -27.96 1.20 20.75
CA ASP A 76 -26.91 0.87 19.78
C ASP A 76 -27.30 1.36 18.39
N ALA A 77 -26.49 2.26 17.82
CA ALA A 77 -26.76 2.82 16.50
C ALA A 77 -26.48 1.84 15.34
N GLY A 78 -25.85 0.69 15.61
CA GLY A 78 -25.40 -0.23 14.58
C GLY A 78 -24.26 0.35 13.73
N GLY A 79 -23.96 -0.31 12.62
CA GLY A 79 -22.92 0.13 11.69
C GLY A 79 -22.51 -0.93 10.68
N VAL A 80 -21.66 -0.55 9.75
CA VAL A 80 -21.07 -1.44 8.75
C VAL A 80 -19.57 -1.53 9.01
N LEU A 81 -19.06 -2.76 9.15
CA LEU A 81 -17.64 -3.06 9.25
C LEU A 81 -17.08 -3.24 7.84
N HIS A 82 -16.06 -2.44 7.52
CA HIS A 82 -15.35 -2.44 6.26
C HIS A 82 -13.97 -3.05 6.41
N LEU A 83 -13.55 -3.84 5.41
CA LEU A 83 -12.16 -4.15 5.16
C LEU A 83 -11.70 -3.47 3.88
N GLY A 84 -10.59 -2.76 3.97
CA GLY A 84 -9.99 -2.03 2.86
C GLY A 84 -8.56 -2.49 2.56
N VAL A 85 -8.20 -2.42 1.29
CA VAL A 85 -6.83 -2.67 0.79
C VAL A 85 -6.33 -1.40 0.13
N GLY A 86 -5.22 -0.85 0.64
CA GLY A 86 -4.65 0.41 0.19
C GLY A 86 -3.40 0.24 -0.65
N ASP A 87 -2.47 1.19 -0.50
CA ASP A 87 -1.24 1.22 -1.28
C ASP A 87 -0.31 0.05 -0.97
N PRO A 88 0.40 -0.46 -2.00
CA PRO A 88 1.43 -1.47 -1.79
C PRO A 88 2.68 -0.85 -1.14
N VAL A 89 3.24 -1.57 -0.18
CA VAL A 89 4.52 -1.29 0.46
C VAL A 89 5.49 -2.42 0.14
N VAL A 90 6.79 -2.16 0.06
CA VAL A 90 7.78 -3.23 -0.09
C VAL A 90 8.06 -3.82 1.28
N GLY A 91 7.73 -5.09 1.47
CA GLY A 91 8.03 -5.83 2.69
C GLY A 91 9.19 -6.80 2.53
N PHE A 92 9.90 -6.99 3.63
CA PHE A 92 10.96 -7.98 3.82
C PHE A 92 10.52 -8.98 4.90
N ILE A 93 10.41 -10.25 4.54
CA ILE A 93 10.00 -11.32 5.45
C ILE A 93 11.11 -12.35 5.48
N ILE A 94 11.58 -12.71 6.66
CA ILE A 94 12.63 -13.72 6.84
C ILE A 94 11.97 -15.00 7.37
N VAL A 95 12.13 -16.10 6.64
CA VAL A 95 11.67 -17.44 7.04
C VAL A 95 12.83 -18.40 6.84
N ASP A 96 13.20 -19.15 7.89
CA ASP A 96 14.28 -20.15 7.86
C ASP A 96 15.58 -19.64 7.19
N GLU A 97 16.05 -18.46 7.61
CA GLU A 97 17.25 -17.78 7.10
C GLU A 97 17.17 -17.29 5.64
N VAL A 98 16.00 -17.39 5.00
CA VAL A 98 15.75 -16.88 3.65
C VAL A 98 14.96 -15.57 3.72
N MET A 99 15.47 -14.53 3.08
CA MET A 99 14.78 -13.24 2.95
C MET A 99 13.91 -13.21 1.68
N TYR A 100 12.62 -12.98 1.87
CA TYR A 100 11.64 -12.72 0.81
C TYR A 100 11.37 -11.23 0.77
N ALA A 101 11.47 -10.63 -0.43
CA ALA A 101 11.18 -9.22 -0.64
C ALA A 101 10.13 -9.07 -1.74
N GLY A 102 9.12 -8.23 -1.50
CA GLY A 102 8.06 -8.05 -2.47
C GLY A 102 7.00 -7.04 -2.05
N PRO A 103 6.07 -6.71 -2.96
CA PRO A 103 4.95 -5.83 -2.64
C PRO A 103 3.99 -6.54 -1.68
N LEU A 104 3.61 -5.87 -0.61
CA LEU A 104 2.56 -6.23 0.33
C LEU A 104 1.50 -5.13 0.31
N PHE A 105 0.23 -5.48 0.35
CA PHE A 105 -0.81 -4.47 0.46
C PHE A 105 -1.00 -4.00 1.90
N SER A 106 -1.24 -2.70 2.08
CA SER A 106 -1.75 -2.16 3.33
C SER A 106 -3.21 -2.59 3.56
N SER A 107 -3.55 -2.91 4.81
CA SER A 107 -4.90 -3.37 5.20
C SER A 107 -5.51 -2.40 6.21
N TYR A 108 -6.80 -2.14 6.05
CA TYR A 108 -7.58 -1.22 6.88
C TYR A 108 -8.85 -1.92 7.37
N GLU A 109 -9.15 -1.75 8.66
CA GLU A 109 -10.39 -2.22 9.27
C GLU A 109 -11.04 -1.05 10.00
N PHE A 110 -12.29 -0.74 9.67
CA PHE A 110 -12.99 0.39 10.25
C PHE A 110 -14.50 0.26 10.12
N MET A 111 -15.24 1.00 10.95
CA MET A 111 -16.70 1.04 10.91
C MET A 111 -17.23 2.38 10.37
N THR A 112 -18.35 2.31 9.67
CA THR A 112 -19.18 3.48 9.31
C THR A 112 -20.59 3.34 9.89
N PRO A 113 -21.35 4.45 9.97
CA PRO A 113 -22.78 4.41 10.24
C PRO A 113 -23.54 3.46 9.31
N ILE A 114 -24.68 2.95 9.76
CA ILE A 114 -25.46 1.89 9.08
C ILE A 114 -25.97 2.30 7.68
N ASP A 115 -26.16 3.59 7.46
CA ASP A 115 -26.63 4.22 6.23
C ASP A 115 -25.49 4.64 5.30
N GLN A 116 -24.23 4.45 5.72
CA GLN A 116 -23.06 4.81 4.94
C GLN A 116 -22.27 3.56 4.53
N ARG A 117 -22.41 3.15 3.27
CA ARG A 117 -21.55 2.14 2.62
C ARG A 117 -20.60 2.86 1.67
N LEU A 118 -19.34 2.44 1.61
CA LEU A 118 -18.33 3.10 0.81
C LEU A 118 -18.12 2.37 -0.51
N THR A 119 -18.01 3.15 -1.58
CA THR A 119 -17.45 2.70 -2.85
C THR A 119 -15.92 2.80 -2.84
N ASP A 120 -15.23 2.07 -3.72
CA ASP A 120 -13.77 2.14 -3.86
C ASP A 120 -13.27 3.57 -4.10
N LYS A 121 -14.05 4.39 -4.83
CA LYS A 121 -13.72 5.80 -5.09
C LYS A 121 -13.78 6.64 -3.81
N GLU A 122 -14.77 6.42 -2.96
CA GLU A 122 -14.91 7.14 -1.68
C GLU A 122 -13.86 6.68 -0.68
N PHE A 123 -13.58 5.37 -0.63
CA PHE A 123 -12.50 4.83 0.18
C PHE A 123 -11.13 5.40 -0.25
N LYS A 124 -10.85 5.45 -1.55
CA LYS A 124 -9.62 6.05 -2.11
C LYS A 124 -9.43 7.50 -1.68
N ALA A 125 -10.51 8.29 -1.64
CA ALA A 125 -10.46 9.67 -1.18
C ALA A 125 -10.21 9.78 0.34
N LYS A 126 -10.64 8.77 1.11
CA LYS A 126 -10.48 8.74 2.57
C LYS A 126 -9.11 8.27 3.02
N LEU A 127 -8.45 7.39 2.26
CA LEU A 127 -7.15 6.76 2.58
C LEU A 127 -6.10 7.69 3.20
N PRO A 128 -5.84 8.93 2.69
CA PRO A 128 -4.84 9.81 3.27
C PRO A 128 -5.10 10.21 4.74
N SER A 129 -6.36 10.14 5.18
CA SER A 129 -6.77 10.44 6.55
C SER A 129 -6.92 9.20 7.44
N MET A 130 -6.78 8.01 6.85
CA MET A 130 -7.01 6.76 7.56
C MET A 130 -5.76 6.33 8.30
N ARG A 131 -5.96 5.89 9.54
CA ARG A 131 -4.92 5.20 10.28
C ARG A 131 -5.00 3.71 9.98
N VAL A 132 -3.83 3.08 9.90
CA VAL A 132 -3.73 1.63 9.88
C VAL A 132 -4.20 1.06 11.22
N PRO A 133 -4.63 -0.22 11.28
CA PRO A 133 -5.07 -0.83 12.53
C PRO A 133 -3.99 -0.75 13.62
N GLY A 134 -4.41 -0.50 14.87
CA GLY A 134 -3.48 -0.31 15.99
C GLY A 134 -2.48 -1.47 16.19
N TRP A 135 -2.88 -2.70 15.89
CA TRP A 135 -2.00 -3.86 15.98
C TRP A 135 -0.83 -3.84 14.98
N THR A 136 -0.95 -3.05 13.90
CA THR A 136 0.12 -2.86 12.91
C THR A 136 1.09 -1.74 13.27
N GLU A 137 0.81 -0.92 14.28
CA GLU A 137 1.64 0.24 14.63
C GLU A 137 3.07 -0.15 15.03
N GLN A 138 3.26 -1.35 15.56
CA GLN A 138 4.57 -1.89 15.94
C GLN A 138 5.30 -2.58 14.77
N SER A 139 4.64 -2.70 13.62
CA SER A 139 5.26 -3.26 12.42
C SER A 139 6.27 -2.26 11.84
N TYR A 140 7.42 -2.77 11.38
CA TYR A 140 8.39 -1.95 10.64
C TYR A 140 7.81 -1.39 9.32
N LEU A 141 6.69 -1.94 8.85
CA LEU A 141 5.96 -1.45 7.67
C LEU A 141 5.11 -0.21 7.98
N CYS A 142 4.84 0.07 9.25
CA CYS A 142 4.11 1.24 9.69
C CYS A 142 5.09 2.40 9.92
N CYS A 143 5.71 2.89 8.85
CA CYS A 143 6.50 4.11 8.92
C CYS A 143 5.55 5.30 9.09
N ILE A 144 5.50 5.86 10.30
CA ILE A 144 4.96 7.20 10.52
C ILE A 144 6.00 8.15 9.93
N ASP A 145 5.62 8.94 8.92
CA ASP A 145 6.45 10.06 8.46
C ASP A 145 6.61 11.04 9.62
N VAL A 146 7.70 10.91 10.38
CA VAL A 146 8.15 11.92 11.34
C VAL A 146 8.85 13.01 10.52
N SER A 147 8.10 13.75 9.72
CA SER A 147 8.63 14.86 8.93
C SER A 147 7.65 16.03 8.90
N SER A 148 7.31 16.57 10.08
CA SER A 148 6.54 17.83 10.16
C SER A 148 6.92 18.77 11.31
N ASP A 149 7.73 18.37 12.30
CA ASP A 149 7.84 19.16 13.55
C ASP A 149 9.19 19.88 13.79
N GLU A 150 10.04 20.07 12.77
CA GLU A 150 11.29 20.84 12.94
C GLU A 150 11.29 22.27 12.35
N ASN A 151 10.25 22.70 11.65
CA ASN A 151 10.26 24.01 10.97
C ASN A 151 9.59 25.19 11.71
N GLU A 152 9.09 25.00 12.93
CA GLU A 152 8.43 26.07 13.70
C GLU A 152 9.31 26.75 14.77
N LYS A 153 10.60 26.40 14.90
CA LYS A 153 11.47 26.98 15.94
C LYS A 153 12.50 28.03 15.50
N ASN A 154 12.52 28.44 14.23
CA ASN A 154 13.49 29.43 13.73
C ASN A 154 12.88 30.77 13.29
N SER A 155 11.70 31.16 13.79
CA SER A 155 11.15 32.49 13.54
C SER A 155 10.75 33.23 14.82
N SER A 156 11.70 33.44 15.74
CA SER A 156 11.53 34.45 16.80
C SER A 156 12.85 34.83 17.46
N THR A 157 13.63 35.69 16.79
CA THR A 157 14.43 36.74 17.43
C THR A 157 15.03 37.58 16.32
N ASP A 158 14.57 38.83 16.20
CA ASP A 158 15.41 40.04 16.14
C ASP A 158 14.53 41.22 15.71
N GLU A 159 13.78 41.77 16.68
CA GLU A 159 13.35 43.16 16.65
C GLU A 159 14.35 44.00 17.46
N ASP A 160 14.58 45.21 16.96
CA ASP A 160 15.18 46.39 17.58
C ASP A 160 16.71 46.59 17.56
N SER A 161 17.16 47.40 16.60
CA SER A 161 17.84 48.67 16.93
C SER A 161 17.85 49.64 15.73
N GLU A 162 17.12 50.74 15.86
CA GLU A 162 17.30 51.97 15.07
C GLU A 162 18.68 52.59 15.37
N GLU A 163 19.39 53.10 14.36
CA GLU A 163 20.22 54.30 14.53
C GLU A 163 20.38 55.06 13.20
N GLU A 164 20.17 56.38 13.27
CA GLU A 164 20.21 57.37 12.21
C GLU A 164 21.58 57.48 11.50
N ALA A 165 21.57 57.87 10.21
CA ALA A 165 22.42 58.95 9.71
C ALA A 165 21.99 59.39 8.30
N SER A 166 21.79 60.71 8.17
CA SER A 166 21.49 61.47 6.96
C SER A 166 22.60 61.42 5.89
N ALA A 167 22.20 61.46 4.61
CA ALA A 167 22.85 62.24 3.56
C ALA A 167 21.85 62.55 2.44
#